data_AF-A0A317ITX5-F1
#
_entry.id   AF-A0A317ITX5-F1
#
_cell.length_a   1.000
_cell.length_b   1.000
_cell.length_c   1.000
_cell.angle_alpha   90.00
_cell.angle_beta   90.00
_cell.angle_gamma   90.00
#
_symmetry.space_group_name_H-M   'P 1'
#
loop_
_entity.id
_entity.type
_entity.pdbx_description
1 polymer ?
#
loop_
_entity_poly.entity_id
_entity_poly.type
_entity_poly.pdbx_seq_one_letter_code
_entity_poly.pdbx_strand_id
1 'polypeptide(L)'
;MERITKADHACAVAAAAAHDFNNELTVILSTVSASIQALEPGHPARPHLFDLQRAAQRCARKSSGLLRFGVQRRNHPVGASLDSLLTD
;
A
#
# COMPACT_ATOMS: atom_id res chain seq x y z
N MET A 1 16.55 9.36 -24.44
CA MET A 1 15.16 8.87 -24.32
C MET A 1 15.21 7.52 -23.62
N GLU A 2 14.94 7.52 -22.31
CA GLU A 2 14.99 6.32 -21.47
C GLU A 2 13.88 5.35 -21.88
N ARG A 3 14.22 4.11 -22.24
CA ARG A 3 13.21 3.09 -22.60
C ARG A 3 12.64 2.49 -21.31
N ILE A 4 11.41 2.86 -20.99
CA ILE A 4 10.60 2.17 -19.97
C ILE A 4 10.43 0.72 -20.40
N THR A 5 10.80 -0.22 -19.54
CA THR A 5 10.70 -1.65 -19.83
C THR A 5 9.30 -2.19 -19.47
N LYS A 6 8.91 -3.35 -20.04
CA LYS A 6 7.65 -4.03 -19.64
C LYS A 6 7.59 -4.30 -18.13
N ALA A 7 8.73 -4.55 -17.49
CA ALA A 7 8.82 -4.75 -16.05
C ALA A 7 8.53 -3.46 -15.26
N ASP A 8 8.95 -2.30 -15.77
CA ASP A 8 8.68 -1.00 -15.15
C ASP A 8 7.20 -0.61 -15.22
N HIS A 9 6.53 -0.97 -16.33
CA HIS A 9 5.08 -0.83 -16.46
C HIS A 9 4.32 -1.75 -15.49
N ALA A 10 4.71 -3.02 -15.38
CA ALA A 10 4.09 -3.96 -14.45
C ALA A 10 4.25 -3.51 -12.99
N CYS A 11 5.42 -2.97 -12.62
CA CYS A 11 5.64 -2.41 -11.28
C CYS A 11 4.77 -1.18 -11.01
N ALA A 12 4.60 -0.28 -11.98
CA ALA A 12 3.73 0.88 -11.83
C ALA A 12 2.27 0.49 -11.64
N VAL A 13 1.78 -0.48 -12.42
CA VAL A 13 0.40 -1.00 -12.29
C VAL A 13 0.21 -1.67 -10.92
N ALA A 14 1.17 -2.48 -10.48
CA ALA A 14 1.12 -3.12 -9.17
C ALA A 14 1.12 -2.08 -8.04
N ALA A 15 1.87 -0.99 -8.19
CA ALA A 15 1.92 0.09 -7.21
C ALA A 15 0.59 0.86 -7.13
N ALA A 16 -0.01 1.20 -8.28
CA ALA A 16 -1.32 1.82 -8.36
C ALA A 16 -2.41 0.92 -7.74
N ALA A 17 -2.43 -0.37 -8.09
CA ALA A 17 -3.37 -1.32 -7.52
C ALA A 17 -3.21 -1.50 -6.01
N ALA A 18 -1.97 -1.54 -5.50
CA ALA A 18 -1.70 -1.62 -4.06
C ALA A 18 -2.12 -0.35 -3.32
N HIS A 19 -1.96 0.82 -3.93
CA HIS A 19 -2.44 2.09 -3.39
C HIS A 19 -3.98 2.08 -3.28
N ASP A 20 -4.69 1.76 -4.35
CA ASP A 20 -6.16 1.75 -4.36
C ASP A 20 -6.72 0.73 -3.36
N PHE A 21 -6.09 -0.44 -3.27
CA PHE A 21 -6.45 -1.43 -2.26
C PHE A 21 -6.22 -0.94 -0.83
N ASN A 22 -5.15 -0.19 -0.56
CA ASN A 22 -4.92 0.42 0.75
C ASN A 22 -5.95 1.51 1.09
N ASN A 23 -6.44 2.23 0.08
CA ASN A 23 -7.51 3.21 0.27
C ASN A 23 -8.79 2.54 0.76
N GLU A 24 -9.21 1.44 0.12
CA GLU A 24 -10.37 0.66 0.57
C GLU A 24 -10.18 0.07 1.98
N LEU A 25 -8.99 -0.45 2.27
CA LEU A 25 -8.68 -0.95 3.62
C LEU A 25 -8.77 0.14 4.69
N THR A 26 -8.45 1.39 4.35
CA THR A 26 -8.60 2.54 5.25
C THR A 26 -10.08 2.76 5.60
N VAL A 27 -10.96 2.76 4.59
CA VAL A 27 -12.41 2.90 4.80
C VAL A 27 -12.95 1.75 5.65
N ILE A 28 -12.57 0.51 5.33
CA ILE A 28 -12.98 -0.68 6.08
C ILE A 28 -12.54 -0.58 7.55
N LEU A 29 -11.26 -0.27 7.80
CA LEU A 29 -10.73 -0.19 9.17
C LEU A 29 -11.39 0.91 9.98
N SER A 30 -11.62 2.09 9.39
CA SER A 30 -12.33 3.19 10.04
C SER A 30 -13.77 2.82 10.37
N THR A 31 -14.49 2.20 9.43
CA THR A 31 -15.88 1.77 9.62
C THR A 31 -16.00 0.71 10.71
N VAL A 32 -15.09 -0.26 10.73
CA VAL A 32 -15.05 -1.31 11.75
C VAL A 32 -14.72 -0.70 13.12
N SER A 33 -13.75 0.22 13.19
CA SER A 33 -13.40 0.90 14.44
C SER A 33 -14.58 1.71 15.00
N ALA A 34 -15.26 2.47 14.14
CA ALA A 34 -16.46 3.22 14.51
C ALA A 34 -17.58 2.29 14.98
N SER A 35 -17.80 1.17 14.28
CA SER A 35 -18.80 0.16 14.66
C SER A 35 -18.49 -0.45 16.04
N ILE A 36 -17.23 -0.76 16.34
CA ILE A 36 -16.82 -1.29 17.65
C ILE A 36 -17.09 -0.27 18.77
N GLN A 37 -16.88 1.03 18.49
CA GLN A 37 -17.13 2.11 19.45
C GLN A 37 -18.63 2.38 19.65
N ALA A 38 -19.44 2.22 18.61
CA ALA A 38 -20.88 2.45 18.65
C ALA A 38 -21.67 1.33 19.35
N LEU A 39 -21.15 0.10 19.36
CA LEU A 39 -21.81 -1.04 19.99
C LEU A 39 -21.51 -1.13 21.49
N GLU A 40 -22.49 -1.57 22.28
CA GLU A 40 -22.28 -1.87 23.70
C GLU A 40 -21.29 -3.03 23.90
N PRO A 41 -20.49 -3.05 24.99
CA PRO A 41 -19.47 -4.08 25.23
C PRO A 41 -19.97 -5.54 25.16
N GLY A 42 -21.23 -5.80 25.48
CA GLY A 42 -21.85 -7.13 25.42
C GLY A 42 -22.46 -7.52 24.07
N HIS A 43 -22.41 -6.62 23.08
CA HIS A 43 -23.11 -6.86 21.82
C HIS A 43 -22.49 -8.05 21.04
N PRO A 44 -23.30 -9.02 20.58
CA PRO A 44 -22.82 -10.25 19.96
C PRO A 44 -22.02 -10.04 18.67
N ALA A 45 -22.19 -8.89 18.00
CA ALA A 45 -21.40 -8.54 16.81
C ALA A 45 -19.96 -8.09 17.09
N ARG A 46 -19.61 -7.72 18.34
CA ARG A 46 -18.26 -7.19 18.64
C ARG A 46 -17.13 -8.16 18.34
N PRO A 47 -17.18 -9.46 18.71
CA PRO A 47 -16.17 -10.43 18.34
C PRO A 47 -15.94 -10.50 16.82
N HIS A 48 -17.03 -10.50 16.04
CA HIS A 48 -16.95 -10.52 14.58
C HIS A 48 -16.28 -9.25 14.01
N LEU A 49 -16.57 -8.08 14.58
CA LEU A 49 -15.91 -6.83 14.18
C LEU A 49 -14.42 -6.83 14.54
N PHE A 50 -14.02 -7.37 15.69
CA PHE A 50 -12.59 -7.51 16.02
C PHE A 50 -11.86 -8.46 15.08
N ASP A 51 -12.51 -9.54 14.65
CA ASP A 51 -11.94 -10.47 13.68
C ASP A 51 -11.81 -9.84 12.30
N LEU A 52 -12.81 -9.06 11.89
CA LEU A 52 -12.76 -8.26 10.66
C LEU A 52 -11.63 -7.21 10.71
N GLN A 53 -11.49 -6.50 11.84
CA GLN A 53 -10.40 -5.55 12.04
C GLN A 53 -9.03 -6.23 11.90
N ARG A 54 -8.84 -7.38 12.56
CA ARG A 54 -7.60 -8.16 12.47
C ARG A 54 -7.34 -8.66 11.05
N ALA A 55 -8.37 -9.08 10.32
CA ALA A 55 -8.25 -9.50 8.93
C ALA A 55 -7.83 -8.36 8.01
N ALA A 56 -8.50 -7.19 8.11
CA ALA A 56 -8.17 -6.00 7.33
C ALA A 56 -6.74 -5.51 7.61
N GLN A 57 -6.29 -5.53 8.88
CA GLN A 57 -4.90 -5.20 9.24
C GLN A 57 -3.88 -6.17 8.60
N ARG A 58 -4.20 -7.47 8.52
CA ARG A 58 -3.34 -8.44 7.82
C ARG A 58 -3.28 -8.14 6.31
N CYS A 59 -4.40 -7.75 5.70
CA CYS A 59 -4.43 -7.34 4.30
C CYS A 59 -3.55 -6.11 4.05
N ALA A 60 -3.64 -5.09 4.90
CA ALA A 60 -2.83 -3.87 4.80
C ALA A 60 -1.32 -4.16 4.89
N ARG A 61 -0.92 -5.10 5.76
CA ARG A 61 0.48 -5.55 5.86
C ARG A 61 0.95 -6.25 4.58
N LYS A 62 0.10 -7.07 3.96
CA LYS A 62 0.42 -7.81 2.74
C LYS A 62 0.53 -6.89 1.52
N SER A 63 -0.39 -5.94 1.36
CA SER A 63 -0.40 -4.97 0.26
C SER A 63 0.80 -4.01 0.32
N SER A 64 1.17 -3.57 1.52
CA SER A 64 2.37 -2.74 1.74
C SER A 64 3.65 -3.47 1.31
N GLY A 65 3.70 -4.81 1.44
CA GLY A 65 4.82 -5.63 0.94
C GLY A 65 4.93 -5.64 -0.58
N LEU A 66 3.81 -5.66 -1.29
CA LEU A 66 3.78 -5.59 -2.77
C LEU A 66 4.27 -4.23 -3.28
N LEU A 67 3.88 -3.14 -2.61
CA LEU A 67 4.33 -1.79 -2.92
C LEU A 67 5.86 -1.67 -2.81
N ARG A 68 6.43 -2.22 -1.73
CA ARG A 68 7.88 -2.17 -1.46
C ARG A 68 8.68 -2.99 -2.48
N PHE A 69 8.14 -4.09 -2.99
CA PHE A 69 8.78 -4.88 -4.05
C PHE A 69 8.84 -4.14 -5.39
N GLY A 70 7.79 -3.39 -5.75
CA GLY A 70 7.76 -2.59 -6.98
C GLY A 70 8.72 -1.40 -6.96
N VAL A 71 8.85 -0.73 -5.80
CA VAL A 71 9.76 0.42 -5.62
C VAL A 71 11.24 0.00 -5.67
N GLN A 72 11.59 -1.15 -5.08
CA GLN A 72 12.99 -1.63 -5.04
C GLN A 72 13.59 -1.86 -6.44
N ARG A 73 12.77 -2.16 -7.46
CA ARG A 73 13.24 -2.35 -8.84
C ARG A 73 13.55 -1.06 -9.59
N ARG A 74 13.00 0.09 -9.15
CA ARG A 74 13.22 1.40 -9.80
C ARG A 74 14.45 2.14 -9.28
N ASN A 75 14.99 1.74 -8.12
CA ASN A 75 16.16 2.38 -7.52
C ASN A 75 17.46 1.64 -7.88
N HIS A 76 17.76 1.49 -9.17
CA HIS A 76 19.15 1.38 -9.58
C HIS A 76 19.62 2.82 -9.85
N PRO A 77 20.38 3.46 -8.95
CA PRO A 77 20.91 4.78 -9.22
C PRO A 77 21.90 4.58 -10.39
N VAL A 78 21.53 5.01 -11.58
CA VAL A 78 22.53 5.33 -12.60
C VAL A 78 23.35 6.45 -11.97
N GLY A 79 24.61 6.17 -11.66
CA GLY A 79 25.55 7.16 -11.16
C GLY A 79 25.73 8.26 -12.19
N ALA A 80 24.87 9.26 -12.19
CA ALA A 80 25.08 10.50 -12.90
C ALA A 80 26.14 11.28 -12.13
N SER A 81 27.34 11.42 -12.71
CA SER A 81 28.41 12.22 -12.12
C SER A 81 27.98 13.68 -12.06
N LEU A 82 28.21 14.31 -10.91
CA LEU A 82 27.85 15.70 -10.62
C LEU A 82 28.46 16.68 -11.65
N ASP A 83 29.59 16.31 -12.26
CA ASP A 83 30.28 17.09 -13.29
C ASP A 83 29.45 17.32 -14.55
N SER A 84 28.51 16.41 -14.86
CA SER A 84 27.64 16.54 -16.03
C SER A 84 26.49 17.56 -15.85
N LEU A 85 26.24 18.00 -14.62
CA LEU A 85 25.16 18.93 -14.25
C LEU A 85 25.63 20.37 -14.05
N LEU A 86 26.94 20.62 -14.11
CA LEU A 86 27.55 21.93 -13.85
C LEU A 86 28.11 22.62 -15.11
N THR A 87 27.87 22.06 -16.29
CA THR A 87 28.31 22.69 -17.55
C THR A 87 27.09 23.13 -18.38
N ASP A 88 26.54 24.28 -18.02
CA ASP A 88 25.81 25.20 -18.92
C ASP A 88 26.66 26.47 -19.09
#